data_AF-A0A0P1AAT9-F1
#
_entry.id   AF-A0A0P1AAT9-F1
#
_cell.length_a   1.000
_cell.length_b   1.000
_cell.length_c   1.000
_cell.angle_alpha   90.00
_cell.angle_beta   90.00
_cell.angle_gamma   90.00
#
_symmetry.space_group_name_H-M   'P 1'
#
loop_
_entity.id
_entity.type
_entity.pdbx_description
1 polymer ?
#
loop_
_entity_poly.entity_id
_entity_poly.type
_entity_poly.pdbx_seq_one_letter_code
_entity_poly.pdbx_strand_id
1 'polypeptide(L)'
;MGSTTYATDAVFRGDGMPSERPVTDDKKPTTTLQIRLHNGQRLRETLNMDHTIRDLHAIIQMNDEMTQPYTLLAGFPPRPVSTDLALTIEQAGLKGAAITQKLI
;
A
#
# COMPACT_ATOMS: atom_id res chain seq x y z
N MET A 1 31.80 4.67 -6.53
CA MET A 1 30.47 5.31 -6.58
C MET A 1 29.44 4.26 -6.94
N GLY A 2 28.71 3.74 -5.96
CA GLY A 2 27.67 2.73 -6.18
C GLY A 2 26.51 3.11 -5.28
N SER A 3 25.69 4.05 -5.74
CA SER A 3 24.49 4.47 -5.05
C SER A 3 23.50 3.30 -5.03
N THR A 4 23.44 2.58 -3.91
CA THR A 4 22.26 1.79 -3.55
C THR A 4 21.16 2.79 -3.20
N THR A 5 20.56 3.36 -4.25
CA THR A 5 19.35 4.18 -4.15
C THR A 5 18.16 3.22 -4.12
N TYR A 6 18.05 2.39 -3.08
CA TYR A 6 16.90 1.49 -2.90
C TYR A 6 16.01 1.89 -1.71
N ALA A 7 16.30 3.01 -1.05
CA ALA A 7 15.59 3.42 0.17
C ALA A 7 14.76 4.72 0.04
N THR A 8 14.95 5.51 -1.02
CA THR A 8 14.21 6.79 -1.18
C THR A 8 12.97 6.69 -2.05
N ASP A 9 12.83 5.64 -2.87
CA ASP A 9 11.72 5.48 -3.84
C ASP A 9 10.57 4.60 -3.31
N ALA A 10 10.57 4.27 -2.02
CA ALA A 10 9.52 3.50 -1.33
C ALA A 10 9.07 4.21 -0.05
N VAL A 11 9.03 5.55 -0.08
CA VAL A 11 8.68 6.38 1.08
C VAL A 11 7.36 7.09 0.78
N PHE A 12 6.30 6.60 1.40
CA PHE A 12 4.99 7.21 1.40
C PHE A 12 4.97 8.33 2.43
N ARG A 13 4.45 9.50 2.05
CA ARG A 13 4.22 10.62 2.94
C ARG A 13 2.72 10.86 3.01
N GLY A 14 2.19 11.00 4.21
CA GLY A 14 0.81 11.40 4.38
C GLY A 14 0.61 12.88 4.08
N ASP A 15 0.52 13.22 2.80
CA ASP A 15 -0.02 14.51 2.34
C ASP A 15 -1.54 14.34 2.37
N GLY A 16 -2.25 15.01 3.29
CA GLY A 16 -3.65 14.76 3.68
C GLY A 16 -4.70 14.97 2.58
N MET A 17 -4.54 14.31 1.44
CA MET A 17 -5.46 14.37 0.32
C MET A 17 -6.70 13.53 0.63
N PRO A 18 -7.91 14.06 0.41
CA PRO A 18 -9.14 13.30 0.55
C PRO A 18 -9.12 12.20 -0.49
N SER A 19 -9.06 10.96 -0.01
CA SER A 19 -8.76 9.82 -0.86
C SER A 19 -9.83 8.77 -0.58
N GLU A 20 -10.73 8.61 -1.56
CA GLU A 20 -11.94 7.79 -1.45
C GLU A 20 -11.59 6.31 -1.23
N ARG A 21 -12.43 5.60 -0.47
CA ARG A 21 -12.28 4.14 -0.34
C ARG A 21 -12.50 3.50 -1.72
N PRO A 22 -11.57 2.70 -2.23
CA PRO A 22 -11.77 1.94 -3.47
C PRO A 22 -13.02 1.07 -3.36
N VAL A 23 -13.91 1.18 -4.33
CA VAL A 23 -15.09 0.33 -4.42
C VAL A 23 -14.67 -1.02 -5.00
N THR A 24 -14.71 -2.06 -4.16
CA THR A 24 -14.53 -3.45 -4.58
C THR A 24 -15.73 -3.89 -5.42
N ASP A 25 -15.47 -4.65 -6.48
CA ASP A 25 -16.53 -5.19 -7.35
C ASP A 25 -16.43 -6.71 -7.36
N ASP A 26 -17.45 -7.39 -6.84
CA ASP A 26 -17.51 -8.85 -6.77
C ASP A 26 -17.57 -9.55 -8.13
N LYS A 27 -17.81 -8.81 -9.24
CA LYS A 27 -17.78 -9.40 -10.60
C LYS A 27 -16.39 -9.50 -11.18
N LYS A 28 -15.39 -8.85 -10.57
CA LYS A 28 -13.99 -8.84 -11.01
C LYS A 28 -13.14 -9.75 -10.14
N PRO A 29 -11.94 -10.16 -10.60
CA PRO A 29 -11.00 -10.85 -9.75
C PRO A 29 -10.62 -9.94 -8.58
N THR A 30 -11.16 -10.27 -7.40
CA THR A 30 -10.86 -9.59 -6.15
C THR A 30 -9.65 -10.24 -5.49
N THR A 31 -8.99 -9.46 -4.65
CA THR A 31 -7.87 -9.88 -3.83
C THR A 31 -8.05 -9.33 -2.43
N THR A 32 -7.67 -10.12 -1.43
CA THR A 32 -7.72 -9.67 -0.05
C THR A 32 -6.33 -9.25 0.37
N LEU A 33 -6.18 -8.01 0.79
CA LEU A 33 -4.94 -7.45 1.30
C LEU A 33 -5.05 -7.27 2.81
N GLN A 34 -4.00 -7.68 3.54
CA GLN A 34 -3.91 -7.45 4.97
C GLN A 34 -2.97 -6.29 5.22
N ILE A 35 -3.50 -5.14 5.62
CA ILE A 35 -2.73 -3.94 5.94
C ILE A 35 -2.44 -3.94 7.43
N ARG A 36 -1.16 -4.00 7.79
CA ARG A 36 -0.69 -3.87 9.17
C ARG A 36 -0.16 -2.47 9.37
N LEU A 37 -0.89 -1.67 10.13
CA LEU A 37 -0.49 -0.31 10.48
C LEU A 37 0.60 -0.32 11.54
N HIS A 38 1.37 0.77 11.62
CA HIS A 38 2.46 0.91 12.60
C HIS A 38 1.93 0.88 14.04
N ASN A 39 0.69 1.30 14.26
CA ASN A 39 0.00 1.33 15.55
C ASN A 39 -0.39 -0.09 16.06
N GLY A 40 -0.14 -1.13 15.26
CA GLY A 40 -0.46 -2.51 15.58
C GLY A 40 -1.83 -2.99 15.10
N GLN A 41 -2.66 -2.10 14.54
CA GLN A 41 -3.91 -2.46 13.90
C GLN A 41 -3.65 -3.27 12.62
N ARG A 42 -4.53 -4.25 12.40
CA ARG A 42 -4.55 -5.07 11.19
C ARG A 42 -5.88 -4.85 10.50
N LEU A 43 -5.84 -4.15 9.38
CA LEU A 43 -6.97 -3.99 8.49
C LEU A 43 -6.92 -5.08 7.42
N ARG A 44 -8.09 -5.59 7.05
CA ARG A 44 -8.25 -6.51 5.94
C ARG A 44 -9.13 -5.82 4.92
N GLU A 45 -8.53 -5.38 3.82
CA GLU A 45 -9.23 -4.70 2.74
C GLU A 45 -9.33 -5.63 1.55
N THR A 46 -10.52 -5.70 0.96
CA THR A 46 -10.75 -6.48 -0.24
C THR A 46 -10.72 -5.53 -1.42
N LEU A 47 -9.83 -5.78 -2.37
CA LEU A 47 -9.52 -4.90 -3.48
C LEU A 47 -9.53 -5.70 -4.78
N ASN A 48 -10.06 -5.14 -5.86
CA ASN A 48 -9.92 -5.69 -7.20
C ASN A 48 -8.46 -5.62 -7.69
N MET A 49 -8.10 -6.52 -8.61
CA MET A 49 -6.79 -6.50 -9.29
C MET A 49 -6.52 -5.21 -10.08
N ASP A 50 -7.58 -4.53 -10.54
CA ASP A 50 -7.53 -3.24 -11.22
C ASP A 50 -7.21 -2.04 -10.30
N HIS A 51 -7.27 -2.22 -8.96
CA HIS A 51 -6.97 -1.10 -8.07
C HIS A 51 -5.49 -0.77 -8.07
N THR A 52 -5.21 0.47 -7.71
CA THR A 52 -3.86 1.02 -7.72
C THR A 52 -3.27 1.12 -6.33
N ILE A 53 -1.95 1.31 -6.26
CA ILE A 53 -1.24 1.61 -5.01
C ILE A 53 -1.77 2.90 -4.38
N ARG A 54 -2.30 3.83 -5.18
CA ARG A 54 -2.95 5.06 -4.71
C ARG A 54 -4.15 4.77 -3.81
N ASP A 55 -5.02 3.84 -4.19
CA ASP A 55 -6.18 3.44 -3.40
C ASP A 55 -5.75 2.79 -2.08
N LEU A 56 -4.66 2.03 -2.10
CA LEU A 56 -4.12 1.42 -0.90
C LEU A 56 -3.53 2.48 0.05
N HIS A 57 -2.79 3.44 -0.50
CA HIS A 57 -2.27 4.57 0.26
C HIS A 57 -3.41 5.42 0.84
N ALA A 58 -4.50 5.60 0.08
CA ALA A 58 -5.70 6.29 0.51
C ALA A 58 -6.33 5.66 1.76
N ILE A 59 -6.54 4.34 1.72
CA ILE A 59 -7.05 3.57 2.85
C ILE A 59 -6.14 3.77 4.07
N ILE A 60 -4.82 3.69 3.88
CA ILE A 60 -3.88 3.85 4.99
C ILE A 60 -3.99 5.26 5.56
N GLN A 61 -3.99 6.30 4.74
CA GLN A 61 -4.18 7.67 5.22
C GLN A 61 -5.52 7.91 5.92
N MET A 62 -6.60 7.28 5.45
CA MET A 62 -7.91 7.38 6.09
C MET A 62 -7.95 6.74 7.48
N ASN A 63 -7.14 5.71 7.71
CA ASN A 63 -7.09 4.99 8.99
C ASN A 63 -5.94 5.45 9.89
N ASP A 64 -4.95 6.12 9.31
CA ASP A 64 -3.72 6.55 9.94
C ASP A 64 -3.41 7.98 9.46
N GLU A 65 -3.74 8.97 10.27
CA GLU A 65 -3.52 10.41 10.00
C GLU A 65 -2.04 10.80 10.13
N MET A 66 -1.13 9.96 9.63
CA MET A 66 0.31 10.14 9.80
C MET A 66 0.90 11.06 8.74
N THR A 67 1.53 12.13 9.18
CA THR A 67 2.42 12.98 8.36
C THR A 67 3.86 12.44 8.27
N GLN A 68 4.22 11.42 9.06
CA GLN A 68 5.58 10.89 9.06
C GLN A 68 5.87 10.06 7.80
N PRO A 69 7.11 10.10 7.27
CA PRO A 69 7.49 9.24 6.17
C PRO A 69 7.51 7.77 6.62
N TYR A 70 6.93 6.89 5.80
CA TYR A 70 6.90 5.46 6.07
C TYR A 70 7.11 4.65 4.80
N THR A 71 7.58 3.42 4.95
CA THR A 71 7.68 2.44 3.87
C THR A 71 6.59 1.39 4.02
N LEU A 72 5.92 1.09 2.91
CA LEU A 72 5.01 -0.05 2.82
C LEU A 72 5.78 -1.25 2.30
N LEU A 73 5.74 -2.35 3.03
CA LEU A 73 6.27 -3.64 2.61
C LEU A 73 5.10 -4.53 2.26
N ALA A 74 5.03 -5.05 1.04
CA ALA A 74 3.96 -5.95 0.65
C ALA A 74 4.48 -7.20 -0.06
N GLY A 75 3.71 -8.27 0.04
CA GLY A 75 3.98 -9.54 -0.64
C GLY A 75 4.54 -10.61 0.29
N PHE A 76 4.66 -11.81 -0.28
CA PHE A 76 5.23 -12.98 0.36
C PHE A 76 6.10 -13.68 -0.70
N PRO A 77 7.41 -13.37 -0.85
CA PRO A 77 8.31 -12.67 0.07
C PRO A 77 8.09 -11.14 0.16
N PRO A 78 8.35 -10.51 1.33
CA PRO A 78 8.09 -9.09 1.57
C PRO A 78 8.98 -8.22 0.68
N ARG A 79 8.38 -7.54 -0.29
CA ARG A 79 9.03 -6.54 -1.13
C ARG A 79 8.60 -5.14 -0.72
N PRO A 80 9.50 -4.15 -0.77
CA PRO A 80 9.08 -2.77 -0.68
C PRO A 80 8.08 -2.48 -1.80
N VAL A 81 6.95 -1.92 -1.42
CA VAL A 81 5.95 -1.42 -2.35
C VAL A 81 6.56 -0.22 -3.05
N SER A 82 6.59 -0.24 -4.38
CA SER A 82 6.98 0.92 -5.17
C SER A 82 6.07 2.10 -4.83
N THR A 83 6.62 3.31 -4.67
CA THR A 83 5.80 4.52 -4.44
C THR A 83 5.04 4.96 -5.70
N ASP A 84 5.07 4.15 -6.75
CA ASP A 84 4.37 4.41 -7.99
C ASP A 84 2.87 4.17 -7.80
N LEU A 85 2.16 5.28 -7.60
CA LEU A 85 0.71 5.32 -7.38
C LEU A 85 -0.09 4.84 -8.61
N ALA A 86 0.54 4.73 -9.78
CA ALA A 86 -0.10 4.27 -11.02
C ALA A 86 0.01 2.74 -11.21
N LEU A 87 0.87 2.06 -10.44
CA LEU A 87 0.94 0.60 -10.45
C LEU A 87 -0.33 -0.01 -9.88
N THR A 88 -0.84 -1.03 -10.57
CA THR A 88 -1.95 -1.85 -10.09
C THR A 88 -1.48 -2.90 -9.10
N ILE A 89 -2.40 -3.39 -8.25
CA ILE A 89 -2.15 -4.51 -7.32
C ILE A 89 -1.67 -5.75 -8.06
N GLU A 90 -2.16 -5.98 -9.29
CA GLU A 90 -1.70 -7.06 -10.16
C GLU A 90 -0.25 -6.85 -10.64
N GLN A 91 0.08 -5.67 -11.17
CA GLN A 91 1.44 -5.36 -11.64
C GLN A 91 2.48 -5.36 -10.52
N ALA A 92 2.09 -4.90 -9.33
CA ALA A 92 2.92 -4.93 -8.14
C ALA A 92 3.03 -6.35 -7.53
N GLY A 93 2.29 -7.34 -8.07
CA GLY A 93 2.32 -8.71 -7.59
C GLY A 93 1.79 -8.86 -6.16
N LEU A 94 0.89 -7.97 -5.74
CA LEU A 94 0.38 -7.89 -4.38
C LEU A 94 -0.85 -8.76 -4.13
N LYS A 95 -1.18 -9.68 -5.04
CA LYS A 95 -2.34 -10.57 -4.91
C LYS A 95 -2.28 -11.38 -3.61
N GLY A 96 -3.22 -11.16 -2.71
CA GLY A 96 -3.32 -11.88 -1.43
C GLY A 96 -2.22 -11.49 -0.43
N ALA A 97 -1.53 -10.38 -0.67
CA ALA A 97 -0.38 -9.99 0.11
C ALA A 97 -0.75 -9.34 1.44
N ALA A 98 0.13 -9.52 2.42
CA ALA A 98 0.14 -8.69 3.61
C ALA A 98 1.00 -7.45 3.34
N ILE A 99 0.43 -6.26 3.53
CA ILE A 99 1.12 -4.98 3.58
C ILE A 99 1.46 -4.68 5.02
N THR A 100 2.70 -4.31 5.30
CA THR A 100 3.15 -3.82 6.60
C THR A 100 3.68 -2.42 6.45
N GLN A 101 3.08 -1.50 7.18
CA GLN A 101 3.57 -0.14 7.34
C GLN A 101 4.74 -0.13 8.32
N LYS A 102 5.87 0.43 7.90
CA LYS A 102 7.06 0.60 8.72
C LYS A 102 7.50 2.05 8.66
N LEU A 103 7.52 2.71 9.81
CA LEU A 103 8.08 4.07 9.94
C LEU A 103 9.58 4.04 9.64
N ILE A 104 10.06 5.06 8.94
CA ILE A 104 11.50 5.25 8.68
C ILE A 104 12.10 6.31 9.61
#